data_AF-A0A6I2UEX9-F1
#
_entry.id   AF-A0A6I2UEX9-F1
#
_cell.length_a   1.000
_cell.length_b   1.000
_cell.length_c   1.000
_cell.angle_alpha   90.00
_cell.angle_beta   90.00
_cell.angle_gamma   90.00
#
_symmetry.space_group_name_H-M   'P 1'
#
loop_
_entity.id
_entity.type
_entity.pdbx_description
1 polymer ?
#
loop_
_entity_poly.entity_id
_entity_poly.type
_entity_poly.pdbx_seq_one_letter_code
_entity_poly.pdbx_strand_id
1 'polypeptide(L)' 'MQNYTEISENQTLRDSRSLLLNNDKTAMSNSSGESFPTQNLQIGMFCYRTDEKKLYQLMDNMPTWKLVVDMSGDGAKVA' A
#
# COMPACT_ATOMS: atom_id res chain seq x y z
N MET A 1 -2.22 1.80 6.63
CA MET A 1 -3.56 1.19 6.63
C MET A 1 -3.68 0.36 5.36
N GLN A 2 -4.08 -0.91 5.44
CA GLN A 2 -4.19 -1.83 4.29
C GLN A 2 -5.65 -2.02 3.89
N ASN A 3 -6.30 -0.95 3.43
CA ASN A 3 -7.75 -0.95 3.23
C ASN A 3 -8.17 -0.44 1.84
N TYR A 4 -7.32 -0.66 0.84
CA TYR A 4 -7.67 -0.31 -0.53
C TYR A 4 -8.84 -1.19 -1.01
N THR A 5 -9.87 -0.55 -1.54
CA THR A 5 -11.08 -1.18 -2.06
C THR A 5 -11.32 -0.70 -3.48
N GLU A 6 -11.45 -1.63 -4.42
CA GLU A 6 -11.82 -1.31 -5.80
C GLU A 6 -13.22 -0.68 -5.82
N ILE A 7 -13.37 0.44 -6.54
CA ILE A 7 -14.66 1.13 -6.67
C ILE A 7 -15.23 0.76 -8.03
N SER A 8 -16.42 0.15 -8.03
CA SER A 8 -17.08 -0.22 -9.28
C SER A 8 -17.42 1.01 -10.12
N GLU A 9 -17.22 0.92 -11.44
CA GLU A 9 -17.64 1.95 -12.40
C GLU A 9 -19.14 2.25 -12.38
N ASN A 10 -19.95 1.32 -11.87
CA ASN A 10 -21.40 1.47 -11.76
C ASN A 10 -21.83 2.23 -10.50
N GLN A 11 -20.89 2.57 -9.60
CA GLN A 11 -21.19 3.27 -8.36
C GLN A 11 -21.17 4.79 -8.56
N THR A 12 -22.17 5.48 -8.02
CA THR A 12 -22.20 6.95 -8.12
C THR A 12 -21.08 7.59 -7.31
N LEU A 13 -20.58 8.74 -7.74
CA LEU A 13 -19.53 9.48 -7.01
C LEU A 13 -19.91 9.77 -5.55
N ARG A 14 -21.19 10.04 -5.29
CA ARG A 14 -21.70 10.31 -3.95
C ARG A 14 -21.55 9.08 -3.05
N ASP A 15 -21.90 7.91 -3.57
CA ASP A 15 -21.83 6.65 -2.83
C ASP A 15 -20.38 6.16 -2.68
N SER A 16 -19.52 6.51 -3.63
CA SER A 16 -18.08 6.19 -3.63
C SER A 16 -17.27 7.04 -2.66
N ARG A 17 -17.83 8.13 -2.10
CA ARG A 17 -17.08 9.11 -1.30
C ARG A 17 -16.31 8.49 -0.13
N SER A 18 -16.92 7.59 0.64
CA SER A 18 -16.25 6.96 1.79
C SER A 18 -15.11 6.04 1.35
N LEU A 19 -15.31 5.29 0.27
CA LEU A 19 -14.29 4.41 -0.32
C LEU A 19 -13.11 5.22 -0.87
N LEU A 20 -13.39 6.32 -1.58
CA LEU A 20 -12.35 7.25 -2.08
C LEU A 20 -11.50 7.78 -0.93
N LEU A 21 -12.12 8.31 0.13
CA LEU A 21 -11.39 8.82 1.29
C LEU A 21 -10.55 7.74 1.99
N ASN A 22 -11.01 6.48 2.00
CA ASN A 22 -10.25 5.36 2.55
C ASN A 22 -9.09 4.93 1.65
N ASN A 23 -9.30 4.94 0.33
CA ASN A 23 -8.26 4.66 -0.66
C ASN A 23 -7.17 5.74 -0.62
N ASP A 24 -7.54 7.02 -0.51
CA ASP A 24 -6.61 8.14 -0.37
C ASP A 24 -5.76 8.01 0.90
N LYS A 25 -6.38 7.66 2.05
CA LYS A 25 -5.66 7.38 3.29
C LYS A 25 -4.72 6.18 3.17
N THR A 26 -5.17 5.12 2.49
CA THR A 26 -4.36 3.93 2.23
C THR A 26 -3.11 4.30 1.43
N ALA A 27 -3.29 5.03 0.32
CA ALA A 27 -2.20 5.51 -0.52
C ALA A 27 -1.24 6.44 0.23
N MET A 28 -1.77 7.42 0.97
CA MET A 28 -0.97 8.34 1.80
C MET A 28 -0.12 7.59 2.84
N SER A 29 -0.64 6.49 3.38
CA SER A 29 0.07 5.65 4.34
C SER A 29 0.99 4.61 3.70
N ASN A 30 1.13 4.57 2.37
CA ASN A 30 1.81 3.51 1.63
C ASN A 30 1.34 2.12 2.07
N SER A 31 0.03 1.90 2.16
CA SER A 31 -0.56 0.63 2.61
C SER A 31 0.05 0.10 3.92
N SER A 32 0.34 0.98 4.88
CA SER A 32 1.13 0.59 6.06
C SER A 32 0.48 -0.49 6.94
N GLY A 33 1.30 -1.39 7.50
CA GLY A 33 0.86 -2.42 8.44
C GLY A 33 1.96 -3.40 8.83
N GLU A 34 1.59 -4.41 9.63
CA GLU A 34 2.46 -5.51 10.10
C GLU A 34 2.35 -6.78 9.23
N SER A 35 1.59 -6.72 8.14
CA SER A 35 1.42 -7.76 7.11
C SER A 35 1.69 -7.14 5.73
N PHE A 36 1.81 -7.94 4.67
CA PHE A 36 1.59 -7.40 3.32
C PHE A 36 0.09 -7.45 3.01
N PRO A 37 -0.46 -6.51 2.22
CA PRO A 37 -1.80 -6.64 1.69
C PRO A 37 -1.94 -7.97 0.92
N THR A 38 -3.11 -8.61 1.00
CA THR A 38 -3.41 -9.87 0.30
C THR A 38 -4.58 -9.74 -0.68
N GLN A 39 -5.29 -8.61 -0.65
CA GLN A 39 -6.47 -8.35 -1.47
C GLN A 39 -6.29 -7.05 -2.25
N ASN A 40 -6.99 -6.94 -3.39
CA ASN A 40 -6.99 -5.76 -4.26
C ASN A 40 -5.57 -5.29 -4.59
N LEU A 41 -4.70 -6.24 -4.95
CA LEU A 41 -3.30 -5.99 -5.26
C LEU A 41 -3.17 -5.25 -6.60
N GLN A 42 -2.32 -4.23 -6.61
CA GLN A 42 -2.02 -3.42 -7.78
C GLN A 42 -0.50 -3.43 -7.99
N ILE A 43 -0.02 -3.83 -9.17
CA ILE A 43 1.42 -3.79 -9.49
C ILE A 43 1.93 -2.35 -9.27
N GLY A 44 3.08 -2.22 -8.61
CA GLY A 44 3.67 -0.93 -8.25
C GLY A 44 3.17 -0.35 -6.93
N MET A 45 2.19 -0.98 -6.27
CA MET A 45 1.72 -0.58 -4.93
C MET A 45 2.88 -0.62 -3.93
N PHE A 46 2.96 0.41 -3.09
CA PHE A 46 3.86 0.41 -1.94
C PHE A 46 3.19 -0.17 -0.68
N CYS A 47 3.99 -0.86 0.13
CA CYS A 47 3.64 -1.32 1.46
C CYS A 47 4.74 -0.95 2.45
N TYR A 48 4.41 -0.07 3.40
CA TYR A 48 5.28 0.23 4.53
C TYR A 48 5.06 -0.77 5.67
N ARG A 49 6.06 -1.62 5.92
CA ARG A 49 6.11 -2.56 7.03
C ARG A 49 6.45 -1.82 8.31
N THR A 50 5.46 -1.61 9.17
CA THR A 50 5.62 -0.81 10.41
C THR A 50 6.45 -1.51 11.47
N ASP A 51 6.39 -2.84 11.49
CA ASP A 51 7.16 -3.70 12.38
C ASP A 51 8.66 -3.73 12.02
N GLU A 52 8.97 -3.73 10.72
CA GLU A 52 10.34 -3.76 10.21
C GLU A 52 10.92 -2.36 9.97
N LYS A 53 10.08 -1.32 9.88
CA LYS A 53 10.42 0.03 9.39
C LYS A 53 11.00 0.02 7.98
N LYS A 54 10.35 -0.71 7.06
CA LYS A 54 10.83 -0.89 5.68
C LYS A 54 9.74 -0.60 4.66
N LEU A 55 10.11 -0.02 3.53
CA LEU A 55 9.22 0.24 2.41
C LEU A 55 9.45 -0.80 1.32
N TYR A 56 8.39 -1.46 0.88
CA TYR A 56 8.40 -2.44 -0.19
C TYR A 56 7.51 -2.00 -1.35
N GLN A 57 7.82 -2.48 -2.56
CA GLN A 57 6.99 -2.30 -3.75
C GLN A 57 6.59 -3.66 -4.33
N LEU A 58 5.32 -3.80 -4.73
CA LEU A 58 4.82 -4.99 -5.40
C LEU A 58 5.28 -5.01 -6.86
N MET A 59 6.01 -6.04 -7.27
CA MET A 59 6.62 -6.11 -8.61
C MET A 59 5.81 -6.92 -9.63
N ASP A 60 4.94 -7.84 -9.18
CA ASP A 60 4.24 -8.79 -10.04
C ASP A 60 2.89 -9.22 -9.43
N ASN A 61 2.04 -9.85 -10.26
CA ASN A 61 0.74 -10.43 -9.89
C ASN A 61 0.87 -11.61 -8.94
N MET A 62 2.00 -12.34 -8.94
CA MET A 62 2.37 -13.19 -7.82
C MET A 62 3.05 -12.31 -6.78
N PRO A 63 2.55 -12.20 -5.53
CA PRO A 63 2.85 -11.11 -4.60
C PRO A 63 4.32 -11.04 -4.16
N THR A 64 5.15 -10.58 -5.07
CA THR A 64 6.60 -10.48 -4.92
C THR A 64 6.91 -9.06 -4.52
N TRP A 65 7.07 -8.85 -3.23
CA TRP A 65 7.40 -7.57 -2.63
C TRP A 65 8.90 -7.37 -2.61
N LYS A 66 9.38 -6.31 -3.28
CA LYS A 66 10.79 -5.94 -3.31
C LYS A 66 11.05 -4.81 -2.34
N LEU A 67 12.10 -4.95 -1.53
CA LEU A 67 12.57 -3.89 -0.65
C LEU A 67 13.02 -2.68 -1.48
N VAL A 68 12.47 -1.51 -1.15
CA VAL A 68 12.82 -0.22 -1.77
C VAL A 68 13.73 0.56 -0.83
N VAL A 69 13.33 0.68 0.45
CA VAL A 69 14.09 1.42 1.47
C VAL A 69 14.00 0.70 2.81
N ASP A 70 15.14 0.61 3.49
CA ASP A 70 15.24 0.17 4.89
C ASP A 70 15.47 1.39 5.81
N MET A 71 14.53 1.66 6.71
CA MET A 71 14.59 2.75 7.69
C MET A 71 14.78 2.21 9.12
N SER A 72 15.15 0.93 9.27
CA SER A 72 15.37 0.31 10.58
C SER A 72 16.70 0.71 11.24
N GLY A 73 17.66 1.21 10.47
CA GLY A 73 18.99 1.62 10.94
C GLY A 73 19.27 3.13 10.82
N ASP A 74 20.30 3.59 11.53
CA ASP A 74 20.77 4.99 11.62
C ASP A 74 21.38 5.56 10.31
N GLY A 75 21.16 4.89 9.19
CA GLY A 75 21.73 5.24 7.90
C GLY A 75 20.82 4.78 6.78
N ALA A 76 19.77 5.53 6.50
CA ALA A 76 18.98 5.38 5.30
C ALA A 76 19.90 5.58 4.08
N LYS A 77 20.44 4.47 3.55
CA LYS A 77 21.11 4.49 2.25
C LYS A 77 20.03 4.35 1.19
N VAL A 78 19.68 5.48 0.58
CA VAL A 78 18.99 5.49 -0.71
C VAL A 78 19.88 4.78 -1.73
N ALA A 79 19.31 3.77 -2.39
CA ALA A 79 19.91 3.12 -3.54
C ALA A 79 19.86 4.04 -4.77
#